data_AF-A0A426JLZ2-F1
#
_entry.id   AF-A0A426JLZ2-F1
#
_cell.length_a   1.000
_cell.length_b   1.000
_cell.length_c   1.000
_cell.angle_alpha   90.00
_cell.angle_beta   90.00
_cell.angle_gamma   90.00
#
_symmetry.space_group_name_H-M   'P 1'
#
loop_
_entity.id
_entity.type
_entity.pdbx_description
1 polymer ?
#
loop_
_entity_poly.entity_id
_entity_poly.type
_entity_poly.pdbx_seq_one_letter_code
_entity_poly.pdbx_strand_id
1 'polypeptide(L)'
;MNTTIPLGRIAGVRIGLHWSVVGILVLVTVGLAIHQLPLVFPGRSTTAYVVSGITASSLLVCSLLGHELAHAAVARRNGVAVEGITLWLLGGIAQLRGEAGSAAAELRIAVVGPLVSALLAGVFGAAAWGARSAGSDELLVAVVSYLALLNALLAVFNLVPAAPLDGGRVLRALLWRWSGDRFKAVWSARAGLGLGYLLIIAGFTQLIGQHAEGLWWILLGLFIAGMAAAEEQRAHLGAALVDVRIREVMSHPVDTVEGALTVEQFLEKSPFERPHAGYPVVNETGQAEGLATVRRIQAVPQPARHRTTVRQTATPLEETATAAPGESMASILPRLSTATDGRVLVFDEGQLVGILAPSDISRTVADQDSCISPAEGASQPPRAWWYPGQNQHP
;
A
#
# COMPACT_ATOMS: atom_id res chain seq x y z
N MET A 1 -1.67 -4.99 6.32
CA MET A 1 -0.26 -5.41 6.49
C MET A 1 0.24 -4.76 7.79
N ASN A 2 0.49 -5.56 8.82
CA ASN A 2 0.52 -5.05 10.20
C ASN A 2 1.93 -4.66 10.66
N THR A 3 2.04 -3.51 11.33
CA THR A 3 3.24 -3.09 12.06
C THR A 3 3.62 -4.14 13.10
N THR A 4 4.85 -4.63 13.06
CA THR A 4 5.33 -5.65 14.00
C THR A 4 5.85 -5.02 15.30
N ILE A 5 6.48 -3.85 15.21
CA ILE A 5 7.09 -3.15 16.35
C ILE A 5 6.66 -1.67 16.35
N PRO A 6 5.85 -1.19 17.31
CA PRO A 6 5.52 0.23 17.40
C PRO A 6 6.68 1.04 17.97
N LEU A 7 7.07 2.14 17.31
CA LEU A 7 8.09 3.09 17.82
C LEU A 7 7.51 4.29 18.56
N GLY A 8 6.24 4.62 18.33
CA GLY A 8 5.57 5.77 18.94
C GLY A 8 4.94 6.70 17.91
N ARG A 9 4.87 8.01 18.23
CA ARG A 9 4.34 9.04 17.34
C ARG A 9 5.32 10.19 17.18
N ILE A 10 5.60 10.59 15.93
CA ILE A 10 6.37 11.81 15.62
C ILE A 10 5.48 12.70 14.75
N ALA A 11 5.38 13.99 15.11
CA ALA A 11 4.56 14.98 14.41
C ALA A 11 3.08 14.56 14.18
N GLY A 12 2.53 13.74 15.08
CA GLY A 12 1.16 13.21 15.02
C GLY A 12 0.99 11.94 14.17
N VAL A 13 2.05 11.45 13.53
CA VAL A 13 2.04 10.24 12.69
C VAL A 13 2.54 9.04 13.49
N ARG A 14 1.82 7.91 13.44
CA ARG A 14 2.25 6.66 14.10
C ARG A 14 3.44 6.08 13.36
N ILE A 15 4.51 5.73 14.06
CA ILE A 15 5.69 5.13 13.46
C ILE A 15 5.80 3.68 13.90
N GLY A 16 6.03 2.81 12.93
CA GLY A 16 6.24 1.38 13.11
C GLY A 16 7.48 0.87 12.39
N LEU A 17 8.07 -0.20 12.92
CA LEU A 17 9.04 -1.02 12.21
C LEU A 17 8.42 -2.38 11.90
N HIS A 18 8.67 -2.85 10.69
CA HIS A 18 8.56 -4.26 10.38
C HIS A 18 9.85 -4.98 10.77
N TRP A 19 9.77 -6.27 11.14
CA TRP A 19 10.94 -7.06 11.55
C TRP A 19 12.06 -7.09 10.51
N SER A 20 11.71 -6.90 9.24
CA SER A 20 12.67 -6.85 8.13
C SER A 20 13.67 -5.69 8.25
N VAL A 21 13.37 -4.62 9.00
CA VAL A 21 14.32 -3.54 9.29
C VAL A 21 15.49 -4.03 10.15
N VAL A 22 15.25 -4.98 11.06
CA VAL A 22 16.32 -5.62 11.83
C VAL A 22 17.23 -6.41 10.88
N GLY A 23 16.65 -7.05 9.86
CA GLY A 23 17.39 -7.74 8.80
C GLY A 23 18.37 -6.83 8.06
N ILE A 24 17.94 -5.65 7.60
CA ILE A 24 18.85 -4.70 6.91
C ILE A 24 19.90 -4.14 7.85
N LEU A 25 19.55 -3.85 9.11
CA LEU A 25 20.52 -3.38 10.11
C LEU A 25 21.64 -4.41 10.29
N VAL A 26 21.30 -5.69 10.44
CA VAL A 26 22.28 -6.77 10.55
C VAL A 26 23.08 -6.91 9.26
N LEU A 27 22.43 -6.95 8.09
CA LEU A 27 23.10 -7.11 6.80
C LEU A 27 24.13 -5.99 6.54
N VAL A 28 23.74 -4.73 6.72
CA VAL A 28 24.63 -3.57 6.51
C VAL A 28 25.74 -3.55 7.56
N THR A 29 25.42 -3.83 8.82
CA THR A 29 26.42 -3.88 9.90
C THR A 29 27.46 -4.96 9.62
N VAL A 30 27.03 -6.18 9.27
CA VAL A 30 27.92 -7.31 8.98
C VAL A 30 28.73 -7.05 7.71
N GLY A 31 28.10 -6.56 6.64
CA GLY A 31 28.77 -6.22 5.38
C GLY A 31 29.87 -5.18 5.59
N LEU A 32 29.60 -4.12 6.36
CA LEU A 32 30.60 -3.11 6.70
C LEU A 32 31.68 -3.67 7.64
N ALA A 33 31.28 -4.33 8.73
CA ALA A 33 32.19 -4.70 9.79
C ALA A 33 33.11 -5.87 9.43
N ILE A 34 32.65 -6.81 8.60
CA ILE A 34 33.40 -8.02 8.24
C ILE A 34 34.09 -7.88 6.88
N HIS A 35 33.45 -7.23 5.91
CA HIS A 35 34.01 -7.12 4.56
C HIS A 35 34.61 -5.74 4.28
N GLN A 36 33.80 -4.67 4.27
CA GLN A 36 34.25 -3.40 3.69
C GLN A 36 35.31 -2.68 4.55
N LEU A 37 35.05 -2.47 5.84
CA LEU A 37 35.93 -1.67 6.70
C LEU A 37 37.29 -2.34 6.96
N PRO A 38 37.38 -3.66 7.23
CA PRO A 38 38.68 -4.32 7.39
C PRO A 38 39.54 -4.33 6.13
N LEU A 39 38.91 -4.39 4.93
CA LEU A 39 39.62 -4.34 3.65
C LEU A 39 40.24 -2.96 3.39
N VAL A 40 39.52 -1.89 3.74
CA VAL A 40 39.97 -0.51 3.45
C VAL A 40 40.88 0.03 4.57
N PHE A 41 40.60 -0.29 5.83
CA PHE A 41 41.34 0.21 7.00
C PHE A 41 41.92 -0.94 7.83
N PRO A 42 42.88 -1.72 7.30
CA PRO A 42 43.41 -2.88 8.00
C PRO A 42 44.06 -2.50 9.34
N GLY A 43 44.01 -3.43 10.31
CA GLY A 43 44.69 -3.27 11.60
C GLY A 43 43.89 -2.57 12.71
N ARG A 44 42.63 -2.17 12.47
CA ARG A 44 41.73 -1.74 13.55
C ARG A 44 41.11 -2.94 14.28
N SER A 45 40.68 -2.70 15.53
CA SER A 45 40.02 -3.73 16.35
C SER A 45 38.66 -4.13 15.78
N THR A 46 38.26 -5.40 15.96
CA THR A 46 36.94 -5.89 15.57
C THR A 46 35.80 -5.08 16.17
N THR A 47 35.94 -4.66 17.43
CA THR A 47 34.93 -3.82 18.10
C THR A 47 34.75 -2.48 17.40
N ALA A 48 35.81 -1.86 16.90
CA ALA A 48 35.72 -0.59 16.17
C ALA A 48 34.93 -0.74 14.87
N TYR A 49 35.14 -1.84 14.12
CA TYR A 49 34.37 -2.13 12.91
C TYR A 49 32.89 -2.40 13.21
N VAL A 50 32.60 -3.18 14.25
CA VAL A 50 31.20 -3.49 14.64
C VAL A 50 30.47 -2.22 15.08
N VAL A 51 31.07 -1.40 15.93
CA VAL A 51 30.48 -0.12 16.36
C VAL A 51 30.26 0.81 15.17
N SER A 52 31.21 0.87 14.24
CA SER A 52 31.08 1.66 13.01
C SER A 52 29.94 1.16 12.12
N GLY A 53 29.81 -0.16 11.94
CA GLY A 53 28.73 -0.79 11.18
C GLY A 53 27.35 -0.53 11.79
N ILE A 54 27.22 -0.66 13.13
CA ILE A 54 25.98 -0.37 13.86
C ILE A 54 25.62 1.12 13.72
N THR A 55 26.61 2.00 13.86
CA THR A 55 26.41 3.45 13.75
C THR A 55 25.95 3.83 12.34
N ALA A 56 26.63 3.31 11.31
CA ALA A 56 26.27 3.54 9.91
C ALA A 56 24.86 3.02 9.59
N SER A 57 24.55 1.78 9.96
CA SER A 57 23.26 1.17 9.66
C SER A 57 22.11 1.86 10.41
N SER A 58 22.31 2.27 11.67
CA SER A 58 21.33 3.03 12.45
C SER A 58 21.08 4.42 11.84
N LEU A 59 22.13 5.15 11.47
CA LEU A 59 22.01 6.45 10.82
C LEU A 59 21.37 6.36 9.43
N LEU A 60 21.60 5.27 8.70
CA LEU A 60 20.93 4.99 7.43
C LEU A 60 19.41 4.81 7.64
N VAL A 61 19.00 4.02 8.63
CA VAL A 61 17.57 3.85 8.97
C VAL A 61 16.95 5.17 9.42
N CYS A 62 17.66 5.98 10.21
CA CYS A 62 17.22 7.33 10.56
C CYS A 62 17.08 8.26 9.34
N SER A 63 18.00 8.16 8.37
CA SER A 63 17.94 8.92 7.12
C SER A 63 16.72 8.52 6.28
N LEU A 64 16.45 7.21 6.18
CA LEU A 64 15.26 6.67 5.51
C LEU A 64 13.98 7.12 6.22
N LEU A 65 13.95 7.09 7.55
CA LEU A 65 12.82 7.62 8.32
C LEU A 65 12.62 9.12 8.05
N GLY A 66 13.70 9.90 7.98
CA GLY A 66 13.66 11.32 7.62
C GLY A 66 13.07 11.56 6.24
N HIS A 67 13.44 10.73 5.25
CA HIS A 67 12.88 10.74 3.90
C HIS A 67 11.36 10.50 3.92
N GLU A 68 10.89 9.46 4.63
CA GLU A 68 9.46 9.11 4.73
C GLU A 68 8.66 10.16 5.51
N LEU A 69 9.24 10.72 6.57
CA LEU A 69 8.64 11.82 7.32
C LEU A 69 8.47 13.07 6.45
N ALA A 70 9.39 13.32 5.51
CA ALA A 70 9.26 14.42 4.57
C ALA A 70 8.06 14.23 3.64
N HIS A 71 7.89 13.02 3.09
CA HIS A 71 6.69 12.65 2.32
C HIS A 71 5.42 12.91 3.11
N ALA A 72 5.34 12.39 4.34
CA ALA A 72 4.17 12.57 5.20
C ALA A 72 3.90 14.06 5.53
N ALA A 73 4.96 14.84 5.81
CA ALA A 73 4.83 16.26 6.11
C ALA A 73 4.27 17.05 4.93
N VAL A 74 4.76 16.79 3.70
CA VAL A 74 4.27 17.46 2.49
C VAL A 74 2.88 16.95 2.12
N ALA A 75 2.58 15.66 2.29
CA ALA A 75 1.25 15.09 2.06
C ALA A 75 0.19 15.79 2.92
N ARG A 76 0.44 15.92 4.24
CA ARG A 76 -0.46 16.63 5.16
C ARG A 76 -0.67 18.09 4.78
N ARG A 77 0.39 18.78 4.34
CA ARG A 77 0.29 20.17 3.87
C ARG A 77 -0.54 20.32 2.59
N ASN A 78 -0.67 19.26 1.80
CA ASN A 78 -1.52 19.23 0.61
C ASN A 78 -2.89 18.57 0.86
N GLY A 79 -3.31 18.41 2.13
CA GLY A 79 -4.64 17.92 2.50
C GLY A 79 -4.81 16.40 2.46
N VAL A 80 -3.73 15.63 2.29
CA VAL A 80 -3.77 14.16 2.32
C VAL A 80 -3.57 13.67 3.75
N ALA A 81 -4.50 12.85 4.25
CA ALA A 81 -4.43 12.31 5.60
C ALA A 81 -3.35 11.20 5.68
N VAL A 82 -2.54 11.21 6.73
CA VAL A 82 -1.49 10.21 6.97
C VAL A 82 -1.82 9.47 8.27
N GLU A 83 -2.03 8.16 8.20
CA GLU A 83 -2.38 7.35 9.37
C GLU A 83 -1.15 6.85 10.13
N GLY A 84 -0.10 6.51 9.39
CA GLY A 84 1.13 5.97 9.95
C GLY A 84 2.21 5.75 8.89
N ILE A 85 3.44 5.57 9.37
CA ILE A 85 4.61 5.21 8.57
C ILE A 85 5.15 3.90 9.14
N THR A 86 5.24 2.87 8.30
CA THR A 86 5.90 1.62 8.67
C THR A 86 7.15 1.44 7.82
N LEU A 87 8.31 1.34 8.47
CA LEU A 87 9.59 1.06 7.80
C LEU A 87 9.74 -0.42 7.48
N TRP A 88 10.24 -0.72 6.29
CA TRP A 88 10.54 -2.04 5.75
C TRP A 88 11.98 -2.10 5.21
N LEU A 89 12.41 -3.30 4.81
CA LEU A 89 13.74 -3.61 4.29
C LEU A 89 14.22 -2.65 3.19
N LEU A 90 13.33 -2.24 2.29
CA LEU A 90 13.64 -1.53 1.04
C LEU A 90 12.97 -0.15 0.96
N GLY A 91 12.46 0.39 2.08
CA GLY A 91 11.77 1.67 2.12
C GLY A 91 10.74 1.77 3.24
N GLY A 92 10.09 2.92 3.41
CA GLY A 92 8.88 3.03 4.20
C GLY A 92 7.64 2.88 3.34
N ILE A 93 6.59 2.28 3.90
CA ILE A 93 5.25 2.39 3.33
C ILE A 93 4.50 3.37 4.21
N ALA A 94 4.28 4.58 3.69
CA ALA A 94 3.37 5.54 4.31
C ALA A 94 1.92 5.11 4.04
N GLN A 95 1.16 4.87 5.11
CA GLN A 95 -0.27 4.63 5.03
C GLN A 95 -0.98 5.97 4.86
N LEU A 96 -1.34 6.28 3.62
CA LEU A 96 -2.07 7.48 3.23
C LEU A 96 -3.56 7.15 3.13
N ARG A 97 -4.40 7.97 3.76
CA ARG A 97 -5.86 7.98 3.55
C ARG A 97 -6.20 8.97 2.46
N GLY A 98 -6.65 8.44 1.33
CA GLY A 98 -6.98 9.22 0.14
C GLY A 98 -5.76 9.51 -0.74
N GLU A 99 -6.02 10.13 -1.88
CA GLU A 99 -5.02 10.40 -2.90
C GLU A 99 -4.81 11.92 -3.08
N ALA A 100 -3.70 12.32 -3.69
CA ALA A 100 -3.43 13.73 -3.95
C ALA A 100 -4.50 14.34 -4.89
N GLY A 101 -5.14 15.43 -4.47
CA GLY A 101 -6.21 16.08 -5.22
C GLY A 101 -5.78 16.84 -6.47
N SER A 102 -4.47 16.92 -6.76
CA SER A 102 -3.95 17.55 -7.98
C SER A 102 -2.58 17.00 -8.38
N ALA A 103 -2.26 17.09 -9.68
CA ALA A 103 -0.95 16.71 -10.22
C ALA A 103 0.20 17.49 -9.55
N ALA A 104 -0.03 18.77 -9.23
CA ALA A 104 0.97 19.59 -8.53
C ALA A 104 1.21 19.12 -7.10
N ALA A 105 0.16 18.75 -6.37
CA ALA A 105 0.29 18.17 -5.02
C ALA A 105 1.04 16.84 -5.08
N GLU A 106 0.71 15.98 -6.04
CA GLU A 106 1.39 14.70 -6.22
C GLU A 106 2.88 14.86 -6.54
N LEU A 107 3.23 15.77 -7.45
CA LEU A 107 4.61 16.07 -7.80
C LEU A 107 5.41 16.57 -6.59
N ARG A 108 4.84 17.49 -5.80
CA ARG A 108 5.49 18.02 -4.59
C ARG A 108 5.74 16.93 -3.56
N ILE A 109 4.78 16.04 -3.36
CA ILE A 109 4.93 14.91 -2.45
C ILE A 109 6.03 14.00 -2.99
N ALA A 110 5.95 13.55 -4.24
CA ALA A 110 6.93 12.61 -4.80
C ALA A 110 8.38 13.13 -4.79
N VAL A 111 8.60 14.42 -5.07
CA VAL A 111 9.96 15.00 -5.14
C VAL A 111 10.59 15.26 -3.76
N VAL A 112 9.80 15.41 -2.69
CA VAL A 112 10.37 15.80 -1.39
C VAL A 112 11.29 14.73 -0.80
N GLY A 113 10.98 13.45 -1.01
CA GLY A 113 11.82 12.33 -0.56
C GLY A 113 13.23 12.41 -1.14
N PRO A 114 13.40 12.37 -2.48
CA PRO A 114 14.70 12.53 -3.12
C PRO A 114 15.43 13.81 -2.74
N LEU A 115 14.72 14.94 -2.57
CA LEU A 115 15.35 16.19 -2.12
C LEU A 115 15.91 16.08 -0.70
N VAL A 116 15.19 15.45 0.22
CA VAL A 116 15.69 15.23 1.60
C VAL A 116 16.86 14.26 1.61
N SER A 117 16.82 13.19 0.82
CA SER A 117 17.97 12.30 0.66
C SER A 117 19.18 13.02 0.07
N ALA A 118 19.00 13.87 -0.94
CA ALA A 118 20.08 14.68 -1.50
C ALA A 118 20.64 15.70 -0.49
N LEU A 119 19.77 16.32 0.30
CA LEU A 119 20.19 17.22 1.39
C LEU A 119 21.01 16.47 2.44
N LEU A 120 20.55 15.30 2.89
CA LEU A 120 21.30 14.46 3.84
C LEU A 120 22.64 14.03 3.26
N ALA A 121 22.70 13.69 1.96
CA ALA A 121 23.94 13.40 1.28
C ALA A 121 24.93 14.57 1.35
N GLY A 122 24.45 15.79 1.08
CA GLY A 122 25.25 17.01 1.19
C GLY A 122 25.72 17.29 2.61
N VAL A 123 24.84 17.12 3.62
CA VAL A 123 25.16 17.33 5.04
C VAL A 123 26.22 16.34 5.51
N PHE A 124 26.05 15.04 5.23
CA PHE A 124 27.05 14.04 5.57
C PHE A 124 28.35 14.24 4.79
N GLY A 125 28.28 14.65 3.51
CA GLY A 125 29.46 14.97 2.71
C GLY A 125 30.26 16.13 3.29
N ALA A 126 29.59 17.22 3.68
CA ALA A 126 30.22 18.36 4.34
C ALA A 126 30.79 17.97 5.71
N ALA A 127 30.09 17.15 6.49
CA ALA A 127 30.57 16.64 7.77
C ALA A 127 31.82 15.74 7.60
N ALA A 128 31.84 14.88 6.59
CA ALA A 128 33.01 14.04 6.27
C ALA A 128 34.21 14.89 5.85
N TRP A 129 33.98 15.90 5.01
CA TRP A 129 35.03 16.85 4.60
C TRP A 129 35.59 17.60 5.80
N GLY A 130 34.73 18.17 6.65
CA GLY A 130 35.15 18.88 7.86
C GLY A 130 35.89 17.98 8.86
N ALA A 131 35.41 16.75 9.08
CA ALA A 131 36.07 15.77 9.93
C ALA A 131 37.47 15.41 9.41
N ARG A 132 37.62 15.24 8.09
CA ARG A 132 38.91 14.99 7.45
C ARG A 132 39.86 16.18 7.60
N SER A 133 39.38 17.40 7.38
CA SER A 133 40.17 18.63 7.53
C SER A 133 40.62 18.86 8.98
N ALA A 134 39.83 18.41 9.96
CA ALA A 134 40.17 18.48 11.38
C ALA A 134 41.12 17.36 11.84
N GLY A 135 41.55 16.45 10.95
CA GLY A 135 42.40 15.32 11.31
C GLY A 135 41.69 14.26 12.16
N SER A 136 40.38 14.13 12.02
CA SER A 136 39.60 13.12 12.74
C SER A 136 39.98 11.70 12.33
N ASP A 137 39.62 10.71 13.15
CA ASP A 137 39.89 9.30 12.86
C ASP A 137 39.30 8.87 11.50
N GLU A 138 40.11 8.17 10.71
CA GLU A 138 39.75 7.76 9.35
C GLU A 138 38.52 6.87 9.29
N LEU A 139 38.27 6.05 10.33
CA LEU A 139 37.10 5.17 10.38
C LEU A 139 35.81 5.98 10.53
N LEU A 140 35.85 7.05 11.35
CA LEU A 140 34.73 7.98 11.47
C LEU A 140 34.46 8.68 10.14
N VAL A 141 35.51 9.19 9.49
CA VAL A 141 35.39 9.84 8.18
C VAL A 141 34.80 8.89 7.15
N ALA A 142 35.20 7.61 7.17
CA ALA A 142 34.67 6.58 6.27
C ALA A 142 33.18 6.31 6.51
N VAL A 143 32.74 6.15 7.76
CA VAL A 143 31.32 5.95 8.09
C VAL A 143 30.47 7.12 7.61
N VAL A 144 30.89 8.35 7.88
CA VAL A 144 30.14 9.54 7.48
C VAL A 144 30.14 9.70 5.95
N SER A 145 31.26 9.42 5.28
CA SER A 145 31.34 9.41 3.81
C SER A 145 30.44 8.36 3.19
N TYR A 146 30.36 7.17 3.80
CA TYR A 146 29.49 6.09 3.36
C TYR A 146 28.01 6.48 3.46
N LEU A 147 27.61 7.15 4.54
CA LEU A 147 26.26 7.71 4.70
C LEU A 147 25.95 8.77 3.65
N ALA A 148 26.91 9.62 3.32
CA ALA A 148 26.76 10.62 2.25
C ALA A 148 26.49 9.92 0.91
N LEU A 149 27.31 8.92 0.57
CA LEU A 149 27.17 8.13 -0.66
C LEU A 149 25.82 7.41 -0.71
N LEU A 150 25.42 6.70 0.35
CA LEU A 150 24.17 5.96 0.36
C LEU A 150 22.95 6.89 0.24
N ASN A 151 22.96 8.06 0.87
CA ASN A 151 21.89 9.04 0.71
C ASN A 151 21.86 9.64 -0.71
N ALA A 152 23.01 9.85 -1.34
CA ALA A 152 23.07 10.29 -2.74
C ALA A 152 22.51 9.21 -3.68
N LEU A 153 22.92 7.95 -3.48
CA LEU A 153 22.40 6.81 -4.23
C LEU A 153 20.89 6.66 -4.02
N LEU A 154 20.40 6.80 -2.79
CA LEU A 154 18.97 6.74 -2.48
C LEU A 154 18.20 7.86 -3.21
N ALA A 155 18.74 9.08 -3.28
CA ALA A 155 18.13 10.18 -4.01
C ALA A 155 18.07 9.91 -5.52
N VAL A 156 19.18 9.46 -6.11
CA VAL A 156 19.27 9.15 -7.54
C VAL A 156 18.37 7.98 -7.91
N PHE A 157 18.43 6.90 -7.15
CA PHE A 157 17.62 5.71 -7.38
C PHE A 157 16.13 6.02 -7.25
N ASN A 158 15.73 6.78 -6.22
CA ASN A 158 14.34 7.19 -6.09
C ASN A 158 13.87 8.19 -7.15
N LEU A 159 14.73 8.80 -7.95
CA LEU A 159 14.33 9.63 -9.09
C LEU A 159 14.14 8.83 -10.39
N VAL A 160 14.49 7.54 -10.40
CA VAL A 160 14.29 6.69 -11.57
C VAL A 160 12.80 6.61 -11.90
N PRO A 161 12.37 6.86 -13.15
CA PRO A 161 10.96 7.00 -13.53
C PRO A 161 10.26 5.63 -13.65
N ALA A 162 10.20 4.90 -12.54
CA ALA A 162 9.72 3.53 -12.46
C ALA A 162 8.98 3.30 -11.14
N ALA A 163 7.84 2.62 -11.15
CA ALA A 163 7.22 2.15 -9.92
C ALA A 163 8.08 1.03 -9.29
N PRO A 164 8.13 0.88 -7.95
CA PRO A 164 7.42 1.64 -6.91
C PRO A 164 8.16 2.92 -6.43
N LEU A 165 9.19 3.37 -7.15
CA LEU A 165 10.05 4.48 -6.73
C LEU A 165 9.33 5.82 -6.85
N ASP A 166 9.82 6.83 -6.12
CA ASP A 166 9.24 8.17 -6.14
C ASP A 166 9.24 8.79 -7.55
N GLY A 167 10.26 8.49 -8.37
CA GLY A 167 10.39 8.94 -9.75
C GLY A 167 9.27 8.42 -10.64
N GLY A 168 8.72 7.24 -10.35
CA GLY A 168 7.49 6.75 -10.99
C GLY A 168 6.29 7.65 -10.69
N ARG A 169 6.16 8.12 -9.44
CA ARG A 169 5.11 9.06 -9.01
C ARG A 169 5.34 10.46 -9.60
N VAL A 170 6.59 10.90 -9.73
CA VAL A 170 6.96 12.12 -10.45
C VAL A 170 6.54 12.03 -11.91
N LEU A 171 6.88 10.94 -12.60
CA LEU A 171 6.46 10.69 -13.98
C LEU A 171 4.94 10.71 -14.11
N ARG A 172 4.23 10.01 -13.21
CA ARG A 172 2.76 9.98 -13.18
C ARG A 172 2.17 11.39 -13.04
N ALA A 173 2.68 12.19 -12.11
CA ALA A 173 2.23 13.56 -11.90
C ALA A 173 2.48 14.46 -13.12
N LEU A 174 3.62 14.32 -13.79
CA LEU A 174 3.95 15.06 -15.01
C LEU A 174 3.03 14.66 -16.18
N LEU A 175 2.81 13.35 -16.37
CA LEU A 175 1.90 12.84 -17.39
C LEU A 175 0.47 13.30 -17.12
N TRP A 176 0.01 13.24 -15.87
CA TRP A 176 -1.32 13.73 -15.48
C TRP A 176 -1.48 15.22 -15.80
N ARG A 177 -0.48 16.05 -15.48
CA ARG A 177 -0.49 17.48 -15.83
C ARG A 177 -0.56 17.73 -17.34
N TRP A 178 0.07 16.88 -18.14
CA TRP A 178 0.11 17.07 -19.59
C TRP A 178 -1.13 16.54 -20.31
N SER A 179 -1.62 15.35 -19.96
CA SER A 179 -2.76 14.73 -20.65
C SER A 179 -4.12 14.96 -20.00
N GLY A 180 -4.19 15.50 -18.78
CA GLY A 180 -5.44 15.63 -18.02
C GLY A 180 -6.00 14.30 -17.50
N ASP A 181 -5.61 13.18 -18.11
CA ASP A 181 -5.96 11.84 -17.71
C ASP A 181 -5.00 11.29 -16.62
N ARG A 182 -5.61 10.88 -15.52
CA ARG A 182 -4.97 10.33 -14.32
C ARG A 182 -4.57 8.86 -14.48
N PHE A 183 -5.17 8.14 -15.43
CA PHE A 183 -5.02 6.68 -15.58
C PHE A 183 -3.74 6.22 -16.26
N LYS A 184 -2.83 7.16 -16.59
CA LYS A 184 -1.48 6.81 -17.04
C LYS A 184 -0.58 6.22 -15.94
N ALA A 185 -1.11 5.92 -14.75
CA ALA A 185 -0.45 5.14 -13.71
C ALA A 185 0.14 3.81 -14.23
N VAL A 186 -0.50 3.21 -15.25
CA VAL A 186 -0.01 1.99 -15.92
C VAL A 186 1.37 2.20 -16.55
N TRP A 187 1.71 3.41 -17.04
CA TRP A 187 3.02 3.67 -17.65
C TRP A 187 4.16 3.64 -16.65
N SER A 188 3.98 4.21 -15.45
CA SER A 188 4.99 4.12 -14.39
C SER A 188 5.18 2.67 -13.90
N ALA A 189 4.10 1.89 -13.86
CA ALA A 189 4.17 0.47 -13.49
C ALA A 189 4.92 -0.35 -14.55
N ARG A 190 4.59 -0.15 -15.84
CA ARG A 190 5.30 -0.77 -16.96
C ARG A 190 6.78 -0.40 -17.03
N ALA A 191 7.13 0.87 -16.76
CA ALA A 191 8.51 1.29 -16.66
C ALA A 191 9.25 0.57 -15.50
N GLY A 192 8.56 0.35 -14.38
CA GLY A 192 9.05 -0.48 -13.27
C GLY A 192 9.29 -1.93 -13.66
N LEU A 193 8.36 -2.56 -14.38
CA LEU A 193 8.54 -3.91 -14.92
C LEU A 193 9.73 -3.98 -15.88
N GLY A 194 9.86 -3.01 -16.79
CA GLY A 194 10.99 -2.91 -17.71
C GLY A 194 12.33 -2.80 -16.99
N LEU A 195 12.41 -1.95 -15.96
CA LEU A 195 13.60 -1.84 -15.10
C LEU A 195 13.89 -3.15 -14.36
N GLY A 196 12.87 -3.79 -13.79
CA GLY A 196 13.01 -5.08 -13.10
C GLY A 196 13.58 -6.17 -14.01
N TYR A 197 13.03 -6.32 -15.22
CA TYR A 197 13.54 -7.28 -16.20
C TYR A 197 14.96 -6.94 -16.69
N LEU A 198 15.27 -5.65 -16.88
CA LEU A 198 16.62 -5.21 -17.24
C LEU A 198 17.65 -5.65 -16.18
N LEU A 199 17.32 -5.47 -14.90
CA LEU A 199 18.18 -5.87 -13.78
C LEU A 199 18.34 -7.39 -13.69
N ILE A 200 17.27 -8.15 -13.95
CA ILE A 200 17.32 -9.62 -14.02
C ILE A 200 18.26 -10.07 -15.14
N ILE A 201 18.10 -9.52 -16.35
CA ILE A 201 18.95 -9.85 -17.50
C ILE A 201 20.41 -9.49 -17.18
N ALA A 202 20.66 -8.29 -16.66
CA ALA A 202 22.00 -7.86 -16.27
C ALA A 202 22.62 -8.82 -15.23
N GLY A 203 21.85 -9.23 -14.23
CA GLY A 203 22.29 -10.19 -13.22
C GLY A 203 22.61 -11.57 -13.80
N PHE A 204 21.80 -12.08 -14.75
CA PHE A 204 22.11 -13.31 -15.48
C PHE A 204 23.39 -13.18 -16.31
N THR A 205 23.60 -12.05 -17.01
CA THR A 205 24.84 -11.83 -17.77
C THR A 205 26.08 -11.80 -16.87
N GLN A 206 25.97 -11.24 -15.67
CA GLN A 206 27.05 -11.26 -14.68
C GLN A 206 27.33 -12.66 -14.12
N LEU A 207 26.30 -13.47 -13.86
CA LEU A 207 26.47 -14.85 -13.42
C LEU A 207 27.16 -15.71 -14.48
N ILE A 208 26.81 -15.51 -15.76
CA ILE A 208 27.51 -16.15 -16.89
C ILE A 208 28.98 -15.71 -16.92
N GLY A 209 29.25 -14.44 -16.61
CA GLY A 209 30.60 -13.89 -16.41
C GLY A 209 31.31 -14.32 -15.12
N GLN A 210 30.74 -15.26 -14.35
CA GLN A 210 31.26 -15.76 -13.06
C GLN A 210 31.36 -14.70 -11.94
N HIS A 211 30.58 -13.63 -12.03
CA HIS A 211 30.47 -12.63 -10.98
C HIS A 211 29.30 -12.97 -10.04
N ALA A 212 29.61 -13.33 -8.79
CA ALA A 212 28.62 -13.70 -7.78
C ALA A 212 27.60 -12.58 -7.46
N GLU A 213 27.97 -11.32 -7.71
CA GLU A 213 27.08 -10.17 -7.54
C GLU A 213 25.87 -10.22 -8.47
N GLY A 214 25.92 -10.97 -9.57
CA GLY A 214 24.79 -11.15 -10.48
C GLY A 214 23.54 -11.69 -9.77
N LEU A 215 23.69 -12.52 -8.73
CA LEU A 215 22.56 -13.01 -7.94
C LEU A 215 21.83 -11.86 -7.22
N TRP A 216 22.57 -10.88 -6.70
CA TRP A 216 21.99 -9.72 -6.04
C TRP A 216 21.16 -8.87 -7.02
N TRP A 217 21.67 -8.65 -8.24
CA TRP A 217 20.96 -7.95 -9.30
C TRP A 217 19.67 -8.65 -9.71
N ILE A 218 19.67 -9.99 -9.81
CA ILE A 218 18.47 -10.78 -10.09
C ILE A 218 17.43 -10.62 -8.99
N LEU A 219 17.84 -10.75 -7.72
CA LEU A 219 16.92 -10.62 -6.59
C LEU A 219 16.31 -9.21 -6.52
N LEU A 220 17.12 -8.17 -6.74
CA LEU A 220 16.65 -6.79 -6.80
C LEU A 220 15.67 -6.57 -7.96
N GLY A 221 15.97 -7.12 -9.14
CA GLY A 221 15.11 -7.02 -10.31
C GLY A 221 13.77 -7.74 -10.14
N LEU A 222 13.78 -8.95 -9.56
CA LEU A 222 12.56 -9.70 -9.21
C LEU A 222 11.71 -8.93 -8.20
N PHE A 223 12.35 -8.31 -7.20
CA PHE A 223 11.64 -7.50 -6.21
C PHE A 223 10.95 -6.28 -6.86
N ILE A 224 11.69 -5.51 -7.68
CA ILE A 224 11.13 -4.33 -8.36
C ILE A 224 10.01 -4.74 -9.31
N ALA A 225 10.19 -5.80 -10.09
CA ALA A 225 9.16 -6.32 -10.98
C ALA A 225 7.91 -6.78 -10.21
N GLY A 226 8.07 -7.49 -9.08
CA GLY A 226 6.97 -7.91 -8.23
C GLY A 226 6.19 -6.74 -7.63
N MET A 227 6.89 -5.71 -7.15
CA MET A 227 6.26 -4.49 -6.63
C MET A 227 5.55 -3.68 -7.72
N ALA A 228 6.17 -3.56 -8.90
CA ALA A 228 5.58 -2.89 -10.05
C ALA A 228 4.32 -3.63 -10.55
N ALA A 229 4.35 -4.97 -10.61
CA ALA A 229 3.19 -5.80 -10.96
C ALA A 229 2.05 -5.64 -9.93
N ALA A 230 2.39 -5.62 -8.63
CA ALA A 230 1.40 -5.40 -7.58
C ALA A 230 0.74 -4.01 -7.68
N GLU A 231 1.50 -2.97 -8.03
CA GLU A 231 0.98 -1.63 -8.26
C GLU A 231 0.12 -1.57 -9.53
N GLU A 232 0.52 -2.24 -10.62
CA GLU A 232 -0.28 -2.35 -11.85
C GLU A 232 -1.64 -3.01 -11.58
N GLN A 233 -1.66 -4.14 -10.87
CA GLN A 233 -2.90 -4.83 -10.54
C GLN A 233 -3.85 -3.96 -9.70
N ARG A 234 -3.31 -3.20 -8.72
CA ARG A 234 -4.10 -2.26 -7.92
C ARG A 234 -4.66 -1.12 -8.77
N ALA A 235 -3.86 -0.59 -9.70
CA ALA A 235 -4.28 0.48 -10.59
C ALA A 235 -5.40 0.01 -11.54
N HIS A 236 -5.31 -1.21 -12.08
CA HIS A 236 -6.36 -1.80 -12.93
C HIS A 236 -7.66 -2.03 -12.17
N LEU A 237 -7.59 -2.60 -10.96
CA LEU A 237 -8.77 -2.78 -10.10
C LEU A 237 -9.42 -1.44 -9.74
N GLY A 238 -8.60 -0.42 -9.43
CA GLY A 238 -9.10 0.93 -9.18
C GLY A 238 -9.77 1.55 -10.41
N ALA A 239 -9.16 1.40 -11.59
CA ALA A 239 -9.68 1.94 -12.85
C ALA A 239 -11.02 1.30 -13.26
N ALA A 240 -11.12 -0.03 -13.14
CA ALA A 240 -12.35 -0.78 -13.46
C ALA A 240 -13.55 -0.35 -12.60
N LEU A 241 -13.28 0.12 -11.38
CA LEU A 241 -14.30 0.55 -10.41
C LEU A 241 -14.58 2.07 -10.42
N VAL A 242 -13.86 2.86 -11.21
CA VAL A 242 -14.08 4.31 -11.27
C VAL A 242 -15.42 4.64 -11.93
N ASP A 243 -15.73 3.96 -13.03
CA ASP A 243 -16.95 4.23 -13.80
C ASP A 243 -18.20 3.56 -13.20
N VAL A 244 -18.01 2.61 -12.29
CA VAL A 244 -19.11 1.93 -11.59
C VAL A 244 -19.66 2.81 -10.48
N ARG A 245 -20.97 3.06 -10.51
CA ARG A 245 -21.67 3.84 -9.48
C ARG A 245 -22.16 2.92 -8.38
N ILE A 246 -22.23 3.41 -7.13
CA ILE A 246 -22.77 2.62 -6.01
C ILE A 246 -24.15 2.05 -6.34
N ARG A 247 -25.02 2.85 -6.95
CA ARG A 247 -26.39 2.45 -7.29
C ARG A 247 -26.46 1.18 -8.15
N GLU A 248 -25.41 0.87 -8.91
CA GLU A 248 -25.33 -0.31 -9.80
C GLU A 248 -24.91 -1.57 -9.04
N VAL A 249 -24.33 -1.42 -7.84
CA VAL A 249 -23.77 -2.52 -7.03
C VAL A 249 -24.55 -2.75 -5.74
N MET A 250 -25.13 -1.69 -5.17
CA MET A 250 -25.79 -1.75 -3.86
C MET A 250 -26.96 -2.73 -3.85
N SER A 251 -27.10 -3.43 -2.73
CA SER A 251 -28.26 -4.25 -2.46
C SER A 251 -29.46 -3.35 -2.15
N HIS A 252 -30.54 -3.51 -2.92
CA HIS A 252 -31.83 -2.85 -2.72
C HIS A 252 -32.98 -3.82 -3.07
N PRO A 253 -34.15 -3.76 -2.40
CA PRO A 253 -34.47 -2.94 -1.22
C PRO A 253 -33.68 -3.39 0.02
N VAL A 254 -33.51 -2.48 0.98
CA VAL A 254 -32.72 -2.72 2.20
C VAL A 254 -33.60 -3.29 3.30
N ASP A 255 -33.23 -4.46 3.82
CA ASP A 255 -33.90 -5.04 4.99
C ASP A 255 -33.44 -4.33 6.25
N THR A 256 -34.33 -3.56 6.88
CA THR A 256 -34.07 -2.79 8.10
C THR A 256 -34.66 -3.47 9.33
N VAL A 257 -34.07 -3.20 10.50
CA VAL A 257 -34.52 -3.76 11.79
C VAL A 257 -34.86 -2.62 12.75
N GLU A 258 -36.01 -2.73 13.44
CA GLU A 258 -36.38 -1.79 14.48
C GLU A 258 -35.43 -1.89 15.68
N GLY A 259 -34.86 -0.76 16.10
CA GLY A 259 -33.90 -0.72 17.20
C GLY A 259 -34.46 -1.15 18.56
N ALA A 260 -35.77 -1.06 18.75
CA ALA A 260 -36.47 -1.44 19.98
C ALA A 260 -36.61 -2.96 20.17
N LEU A 261 -36.45 -3.75 19.11
CA LEU A 261 -36.54 -5.21 19.20
C LEU A 261 -35.45 -5.75 20.12
N THR A 262 -35.80 -6.76 20.93
CA THR A 262 -34.81 -7.48 21.72
C THR A 262 -33.99 -8.41 20.82
N VAL A 263 -32.76 -8.72 21.22
CA VAL A 263 -31.91 -9.67 20.50
C VAL A 263 -32.58 -11.04 20.39
N GLU A 264 -33.31 -11.46 21.42
CA GLU A 264 -34.09 -12.69 21.41
C GLU A 264 -35.19 -12.67 20.33
N GLN A 265 -36.02 -11.61 20.32
CA GLN A 265 -37.08 -11.44 19.32
C GLN A 265 -36.52 -11.36 17.89
N PHE A 266 -35.37 -10.69 17.72
CA PHE A 266 -34.71 -10.61 16.42
C PHE A 266 -34.26 -11.98 15.91
N LEU A 267 -33.68 -12.81 16.79
CA LEU A 267 -33.22 -14.16 16.45
C LEU A 267 -34.36 -15.14 16.20
N GLU A 268 -35.50 -14.95 16.85
CA GLU A 268 -36.71 -15.78 16.67
C GLU A 268 -37.51 -15.40 15.43
N LYS A 269 -37.63 -14.09 15.13
CA LYS A 269 -38.46 -13.58 14.03
C LYS A 269 -37.76 -13.50 12.70
N SER A 270 -36.43 -13.43 12.64
CA SER A 270 -35.73 -13.19 11.37
C SER A 270 -35.69 -14.44 10.50
N PRO A 271 -36.36 -14.47 9.33
CA PRO A 271 -36.12 -15.48 8.32
C PRO A 271 -34.85 -15.07 7.55
N PHE A 272 -33.81 -15.90 7.58
CA PHE A 272 -32.54 -15.66 6.88
C PHE A 272 -32.68 -15.81 5.34
N GLU A 273 -33.66 -15.18 4.71
CA GLU A 273 -33.85 -15.29 3.25
C GLU A 273 -32.75 -14.57 2.46
N ARG A 274 -32.13 -13.55 3.04
CA ARG A 274 -30.96 -12.87 2.47
C ARG A 274 -29.90 -12.64 3.54
N PRO A 275 -28.75 -13.34 3.50
CA PRO A 275 -27.69 -13.17 4.48
C PRO A 275 -26.87 -11.90 4.17
N HIS A 276 -27.51 -10.74 4.18
CA HIS A 276 -26.76 -9.51 4.41
C HIS A 276 -26.31 -9.58 5.88
N ALA A 277 -25.08 -10.03 6.14
CA ALA A 277 -24.50 -10.20 7.48
C ALA A 277 -24.45 -8.92 8.38
N GLY A 278 -25.16 -7.85 8.01
CA GLY A 278 -25.44 -6.67 8.81
C GLY A 278 -26.70 -5.95 8.31
N TYR A 279 -27.52 -5.52 9.27
CA TYR A 279 -28.84 -4.92 9.10
C TYR A 279 -28.81 -3.47 9.60
N PRO A 280 -29.27 -2.49 8.80
CA PRO A 280 -29.44 -1.13 9.28
C PRO A 280 -30.53 -1.07 10.34
N VAL A 281 -30.21 -0.42 11.45
CA VAL A 281 -31.13 -0.26 12.58
C VAL A 281 -31.85 1.05 12.42
N VAL A 282 -33.19 1.02 12.47
CA VAL A 282 -34.05 2.19 12.33
C VAL A 282 -34.82 2.49 13.61
N ASN A 283 -35.14 3.75 13.81
CA ASN A 283 -36.02 4.21 14.88
C ASN A 283 -37.51 4.04 14.51
N GLU A 284 -38.40 4.37 15.44
CA GLU A 284 -39.86 4.32 15.24
C GLU A 284 -40.35 5.24 14.10
N THR A 285 -39.56 6.25 13.73
CA THR A 285 -39.85 7.17 12.61
C THR A 285 -39.25 6.72 11.28
N GLY A 286 -38.60 5.55 11.23
CA GLY A 286 -37.95 5.00 10.03
C GLY A 286 -36.58 5.58 9.70
N GLN A 287 -36.01 6.44 10.54
CA GLN A 287 -34.66 6.98 10.35
C GLN A 287 -33.60 5.99 10.83
N ALA A 288 -32.54 5.82 10.05
CA ALA A 288 -31.42 4.95 10.39
C ALA A 288 -30.60 5.51 11.56
N GLU A 289 -30.42 4.72 12.61
CA GLU A 289 -29.63 5.06 13.81
C GLU A 289 -28.24 4.40 13.81
N GLY A 290 -28.06 3.34 13.01
CA GLY A 290 -26.80 2.60 12.97
C GLY A 290 -26.87 1.31 12.17
N LEU A 291 -25.86 0.44 12.37
CA LEU A 291 -25.73 -0.84 11.68
C LEU A 291 -25.48 -1.97 12.70
N ALA A 292 -26.33 -2.99 12.72
CA ALA A 292 -26.15 -4.16 13.57
C ALA A 292 -25.71 -5.37 12.74
N THR A 293 -24.54 -5.94 13.06
CA THR A 293 -24.05 -7.16 12.40
C THR A 293 -24.53 -8.42 13.12
N VAL A 294 -24.78 -9.48 12.34
CA VAL A 294 -25.18 -10.79 12.89
C VAL A 294 -24.18 -11.28 13.93
N ARG A 295 -22.88 -11.04 13.71
CA ARG A 295 -21.82 -11.40 14.65
C ARG A 295 -21.96 -10.69 16.01
N ARG A 296 -22.26 -9.39 16.02
CA ARG A 296 -22.46 -8.62 17.28
C ARG A 296 -23.73 -9.05 18.00
N ILE A 297 -24.80 -9.28 17.26
CA ILE A 297 -26.08 -9.77 17.80
C ILE A 297 -25.87 -11.15 18.45
N GLN A 298 -25.16 -12.07 17.78
CA GLN A 298 -24.88 -13.41 18.29
C GLN A 298 -23.90 -13.42 19.48
N ALA A 299 -23.01 -12.43 19.57
CA ALA A 299 -22.07 -12.28 20.68
C ALA A 299 -22.75 -11.93 22.02
N VAL A 300 -24.02 -11.51 22.00
CA VAL A 300 -24.78 -11.25 23.22
C VAL A 300 -25.05 -12.57 23.97
N PRO A 301 -24.63 -12.69 25.25
CA PRO A 301 -24.85 -13.88 26.05
C PRO A 301 -26.34 -14.21 26.15
N GLN A 302 -26.70 -15.50 26.04
CA GLN A 302 -28.09 -15.97 26.07
C GLN A 302 -28.91 -15.39 27.24
N PRO A 303 -28.40 -15.31 28.49
CA PRO A 303 -29.17 -14.75 29.60
C PRO A 303 -29.53 -13.27 29.45
N ALA A 304 -28.81 -12.51 28.61
CA ALA A 304 -29.02 -11.07 28.42
C ALA A 304 -29.88 -10.74 27.20
N ARG A 305 -30.19 -11.71 26.32
CA ARG A 305 -30.85 -11.48 25.02
C ARG A 305 -32.26 -10.92 25.13
N HIS A 306 -33.00 -11.28 26.18
CA HIS A 306 -34.36 -10.79 26.45
C HIS A 306 -34.41 -9.32 26.93
N ARG A 307 -33.28 -8.76 27.39
CA ARG A 307 -33.17 -7.37 27.90
C ARG A 307 -32.34 -6.45 27.00
N THR A 308 -31.50 -7.05 26.16
CA THR A 308 -30.62 -6.30 25.24
C THR A 308 -31.38 -6.03 23.95
N THR A 309 -31.45 -4.76 23.56
CA THR A 309 -32.09 -4.35 22.30
C THR A 309 -31.09 -4.40 21.14
N VAL A 310 -31.57 -4.54 19.91
CA VAL A 310 -30.73 -4.53 18.71
C VAL A 310 -29.95 -3.20 18.61
N ARG A 311 -30.59 -2.07 18.96
CA ARG A 311 -29.94 -0.75 19.05
C ARG A 311 -28.67 -0.76 19.91
N GLN A 312 -28.68 -1.46 21.04
CA GLN A 312 -27.53 -1.54 21.95
C GLN A 312 -26.36 -2.35 21.40
N THR A 313 -26.59 -3.17 20.37
CA THR A 313 -25.56 -3.97 19.70
C THR A 313 -25.06 -3.31 18.41
N ALA A 314 -25.79 -2.31 17.91
CA ALA A 314 -25.52 -1.61 16.67
C ALA A 314 -24.31 -0.68 16.80
N THR A 315 -23.53 -0.58 15.73
CA THR A 315 -22.55 0.50 15.57
C THR A 315 -23.32 1.79 15.25
N PRO A 316 -23.13 2.89 16.00
CA PRO A 316 -23.81 4.15 15.75
C PRO A 316 -23.61 4.67 14.32
N LEU A 317 -24.57 5.42 13.79
CA LEU A 317 -24.47 5.99 12.44
C LEU A 317 -23.21 6.87 12.27
N GLU A 318 -22.81 7.61 13.31
CA GLU A 318 -21.61 8.46 13.30
C GLU A 318 -20.30 7.68 13.11
N GLU A 319 -20.29 6.41 13.50
CA GLU A 319 -19.16 5.49 13.34
C GLU A 319 -19.32 4.56 12.12
N THR A 320 -20.46 4.65 11.43
CA THR A 320 -20.78 3.83 10.27
C THR A 320 -20.42 4.57 8.99
N ALA A 321 -19.75 3.90 8.06
CA ALA A 321 -19.44 4.50 6.77
C ALA A 321 -20.73 4.74 5.97
N THR A 322 -20.88 5.96 5.43
CA THR A 322 -22.00 6.35 4.58
C THR A 322 -21.54 6.79 3.20
N ALA A 323 -22.43 6.68 2.21
CA ALA A 323 -22.17 7.10 0.84
C ALA A 323 -23.46 7.50 0.12
N ALA A 324 -23.32 8.19 -1.03
CA ALA A 324 -24.45 8.60 -1.88
C ALA A 324 -24.54 7.72 -3.15
N PRO A 325 -25.73 7.42 -3.70
CA PRO A 325 -25.88 6.50 -4.83
C PRO A 325 -25.06 6.85 -6.08
N GLY A 326 -24.79 8.15 -6.29
CA GLY A 326 -24.00 8.67 -7.41
C GLY A 326 -22.48 8.63 -7.18
N GLU A 327 -22.01 8.26 -5.99
CA GLU A 327 -20.58 8.11 -5.74
C GLU A 327 -19.98 6.95 -6.57
N SER A 328 -18.68 7.04 -6.83
CA SER A 328 -17.94 5.99 -7.53
C SER A 328 -17.56 4.88 -6.54
N MET A 329 -17.55 3.63 -7.01
CA MET A 329 -17.09 2.50 -6.19
C MET A 329 -15.64 2.68 -5.72
N ALA A 330 -14.79 3.29 -6.55
CA ALA A 330 -13.39 3.54 -6.21
C ALA A 330 -13.19 4.46 -4.99
N SER A 331 -14.08 5.42 -4.72
CA SER A 331 -13.95 6.34 -3.59
C SER A 331 -14.30 5.72 -2.23
N ILE A 332 -14.95 4.56 -2.25
CA ILE A 332 -15.47 3.87 -1.05
C ILE A 332 -14.55 2.76 -0.58
N LEU A 333 -13.74 2.17 -1.47
CA LEU A 333 -12.75 1.14 -1.12
C LEU A 333 -11.88 1.53 0.09
N PRO A 334 -11.34 2.77 0.20
CA PRO A 334 -10.59 3.17 1.39
C PRO A 334 -11.45 3.21 2.65
N ARG A 335 -12.71 3.67 2.56
CA ARG A 335 -13.64 3.80 3.70
C ARG A 335 -14.06 2.44 4.24
N LEU A 336 -14.25 1.46 3.35
CA LEU A 336 -14.58 0.07 3.72
C LEU A 336 -13.49 -0.58 4.56
N SER A 337 -12.21 -0.31 4.26
CA SER A 337 -11.08 -0.87 5.01
C SER A 337 -10.99 -0.35 6.45
N THR A 338 -11.61 0.80 6.71
CA THR A 338 -11.57 1.50 8.01
C THR A 338 -12.85 1.33 8.82
N ALA A 339 -13.95 0.91 8.19
CA ALA A 339 -15.21 0.69 8.86
C ALA A 339 -15.17 -0.59 9.68
N THR A 340 -15.62 -0.52 10.94
CA THR A 340 -15.53 -1.59 11.95
C THR A 340 -16.19 -2.91 11.52
N ASP A 341 -17.08 -2.86 10.53
CA ASP A 341 -17.87 -4.00 10.05
C ASP A 341 -17.83 -4.15 8.50
N GLY A 342 -16.97 -3.39 7.80
CA GLY A 342 -16.72 -3.53 6.36
C GLY A 342 -17.92 -3.28 5.44
N ARG A 343 -18.95 -2.55 5.91
CA ARG A 343 -20.20 -2.26 5.18
C ARG A 343 -20.42 -0.75 5.10
N VAL A 344 -21.13 -0.32 4.07
CA VAL A 344 -21.48 1.09 3.85
C VAL A 344 -22.99 1.24 3.68
N LEU A 345 -23.58 2.18 4.41
CA LEU A 345 -24.98 2.57 4.25
C LEU A 345 -25.09 3.63 3.16
N VAL A 346 -26.05 3.46 2.24
CA VAL A 346 -26.24 4.37 1.11
C VAL A 346 -27.46 5.24 1.37
N PHE A 347 -27.26 6.55 1.39
CA PHE A 347 -28.30 7.54 1.62
C PHE A 347 -28.52 8.41 0.39
N ASP A 348 -29.78 8.61 0.01
CA ASP A 348 -30.21 9.58 -1.00
C ASP A 348 -31.12 10.61 -0.34
N GLU A 349 -30.75 11.90 -0.42
CA GLU A 349 -31.49 13.00 0.22
C GLU A 349 -31.87 12.76 1.71
N GLY A 350 -31.03 12.02 2.44
CA GLY A 350 -31.24 11.68 3.86
C GLY A 350 -32.11 10.44 4.10
N GLN A 351 -32.58 9.76 3.05
CA GLN A 351 -33.29 8.48 3.13
C GLN A 351 -32.32 7.33 2.89
N LEU A 352 -32.46 6.25 3.66
CA LEU A 352 -31.68 5.02 3.46
C LEU A 352 -32.21 4.27 2.24
N VAL A 353 -31.40 4.18 1.18
CA VAL A 353 -31.82 3.57 -0.11
C VAL A 353 -31.09 2.28 -0.43
N GLY A 354 -29.93 2.03 0.18
CA GLY A 354 -29.07 0.89 -0.15
C GLY A 354 -28.14 0.48 0.98
N ILE A 355 -27.65 -0.76 0.89
CA ILE A 355 -26.51 -1.24 1.68
C ILE A 355 -25.49 -1.86 0.73
N LEU A 356 -24.21 -1.56 0.98
CA LEU A 356 -23.10 -2.16 0.25
C LEU A 356 -22.34 -3.10 1.19
N ALA A 357 -22.37 -4.39 0.87
CA ALA A 357 -21.62 -5.42 1.60
C ALA A 357 -20.37 -5.86 0.82
N PRO A 358 -19.35 -6.42 1.49
CA PRO A 358 -18.16 -6.97 0.82
C PRO A 358 -18.49 -8.00 -0.26
N SER A 359 -19.57 -8.78 -0.07
CA SER A 359 -20.06 -9.76 -1.05
C SER A 359 -20.48 -9.14 -2.37
N ASP A 360 -21.04 -7.92 -2.33
CA ASP A 360 -21.59 -7.24 -3.49
C ASP A 360 -20.44 -6.73 -4.36
N ILE A 361 -19.37 -6.24 -3.70
CA ILE A 361 -18.13 -5.80 -4.33
C ILE A 361 -17.41 -6.97 -5.02
N SER A 362 -17.24 -8.09 -4.30
CA SER A 362 -16.60 -9.28 -4.86
C SER A 362 -17.33 -9.81 -6.09
N ARG A 363 -18.66 -9.72 -6.11
CA ARG A 363 -19.48 -10.12 -7.26
C ARG A 363 -19.23 -9.20 -8.45
N THR A 364 -19.25 -7.88 -8.26
CA THR A 364 -19.00 -6.92 -9.34
C THR A 364 -17.61 -7.09 -9.96
N VAL A 365 -16.57 -7.34 -9.13
CA VAL A 365 -15.22 -7.60 -9.65
C VAL A 365 -15.18 -8.89 -10.48
N ALA A 366 -15.85 -9.96 -10.03
CA ALA A 366 -15.94 -11.22 -10.78
C ALA A 366 -16.74 -11.10 -12.09
N ASP A 367 -17.82 -10.32 -12.08
CA ASP A 367 -18.64 -10.04 -13.27
C ASP A 367 -17.87 -9.18 -14.29
N GLN A 368 -17.02 -8.26 -13.84
CA GLN A 368 -16.16 -7.48 -14.74
C GLN A 368 -14.99 -8.28 -15.32
N ASP A 369 -14.34 -9.13 -14.51
CA ASP A 369 -13.28 -10.03 -15.00
C ASP A 369 -13.82 -11.02 -16.05
N SER A 370 -15.08 -11.45 -15.92
CA SER A 370 -15.74 -12.30 -16.92
C SER A 370 -16.15 -11.55 -18.20
N CYS A 371 -16.42 -10.24 -18.15
CA CYS A 371 -16.56 -9.40 -19.34
C CYS A 371 -15.23 -9.06 -20.04
N ILE A 372 -14.08 -9.22 -19.36
CA ILE A 372 -12.74 -9.01 -19.93
C ILE A 372 -12.13 -10.32 -20.49
N SER A 373 -12.70 -11.48 -20.17
CA SER A 373 -12.43 -12.71 -20.93
C SER A 373 -13.06 -12.61 -22.33
N PRO A 374 -12.34 -12.97 -23.41
CA PRO A 374 -12.86 -12.82 -24.76
C PRO A 374 -14.11 -13.67 -24.92
N ALA A 375 -15.17 -13.01 -25.37
CA ALA A 375 -16.49 -13.53 -25.68
C ALA A 375 -16.51 -15.04 -26.00
N GLU A 376 -17.34 -15.78 -25.28
CA GLU A 376 -17.92 -17.03 -25.76
C GLU A 376 -18.67 -16.74 -27.07
N GLY A 377 -17.92 -16.91 -28.14
CA GLY A 377 -18.35 -16.89 -29.53
C GLY A 377 -17.43 -17.80 -30.33
N ALA A 378 -17.08 -18.97 -29.77
CA ALA A 378 -16.42 -20.02 -30.52
C ALA A 378 -17.44 -20.63 -31.51
N SER A 379 -17.71 -19.92 -32.60
CA SER A 379 -18.14 -20.56 -33.83
C SER A 379 -17.14 -21.68 -34.12
N GLN A 380 -17.65 -22.92 -34.24
CA GLN A 380 -16.86 -24.08 -34.64
C GLN A 380 -15.93 -23.68 -35.81
N PRO A 381 -14.63 -24.02 -35.76
CA PRO A 381 -13.75 -23.71 -36.86
C PRO A 381 -14.27 -24.42 -38.13
N PRO A 382 -14.21 -23.78 -39.31
CA PRO A 382 -14.65 -24.39 -40.55
C PRO A 382 -13.91 -25.72 -40.78
N ARG A 383 -14.64 -26.72 -41.31
CA ARG A 383 -14.21 -28.13 -41.54
C ARG A 383 -12.96 -28.33 -42.41
N ALA A 384 -12.22 -27.28 -42.75
CA ALA A 384 -11.08 -27.31 -43.66
C ALA A 384 -9.78 -26.73 -43.06
N TRP A 385 -9.68 -26.58 -41.74
CA TRP A 385 -8.46 -26.10 -41.08
C TRP A 385 -7.58 -27.26 -40.61
N TRP A 386 -6.45 -27.44 -41.31
CA TRP A 386 -5.45 -28.48 -41.09
C TRP A 386 -4.51 -28.11 -39.93
N TYR A 387 -4.35 -29.00 -38.95
CA TYR A 387 -3.33 -28.94 -37.90
C TYR A 387 -2.25 -30.02 -38.19
N PRO A 388 -0.95 -29.68 -38.22
CA PRO A 388 0.12 -30.67 -38.27
C PRO A 388 0.29 -31.29 -36.87
N GLY A 389 0.00 -32.59 -36.72
CA GLY A 389 0.28 -33.30 -35.46
C GLY A 389 -0.53 -34.56 -35.16
N GLN A 390 -1.52 -34.95 -35.97
CA GLN A 390 -2.18 -36.25 -35.80
C GLN A 390 -1.90 -37.15 -37.01
N ASN A 391 -0.82 -37.92 -36.89
CA ASN A 391 -0.72 -39.24 -37.48
C ASN A 391 0.23 -40.07 -36.61
N GLN A 392 -0.02 -41.38 -36.66
CA GLN A 392 0.56 -42.47 -35.89
C GLN A 392 -0.29 -42.83 -34.66
N HIS A 393 -0.91 -44.00 -34.54
CA HIS A 393 -1.04 -45.21 -35.37
C HIS A 393 -1.95 -46.19 -34.56
N PRO A 394 -2.22 -47.39 -35.08
CA PRO A 394 -3.27 -47.80 -36.01
C PRO A 394 -4.58 -48.25 -35.33
#